data_AF-A0A2E7TUE7-F1
#
_entry.id   AF-A0A2E7TUE7-F1
#
_cell.length_a   1.000
_cell.length_b   1.000
_cell.length_c   1.000
_cell.angle_alpha   90.00
_cell.angle_beta   90.00
_cell.angle_gamma   90.00
#
_symmetry.space_group_name_H-M   'P 1'
#
loop_
_entity.id
_entity.type
_entity.pdbx_description
1 polymer ?
#
loop_
_entity_poly.entity_id
_entity_poly.type
_entity_poly.pdbx_seq_one_letter_code
_entity_poly.pdbx_strand_id
1 'polypeptide(L)'
;MKQFILSLLALALGLALVAPEAHAQQLFRRSQFMTNPFLSNPAIAGTLPETPITMQYRNQWTGFEGAPETMTLSGHTALPNRVGVGGIVYSDDTGGAIKRTGIELGGSYTIDLNNYDAVAFGLSLMANQWSFDNDLDVWDVEDPALSYGMEQSVSVDAHFGLMVFSEAYAFGFAIPHLIQSSTGLETSTIQGGLDNKQVRHFRFMGHYKYQVSNDFIIEPSALVRVTERTPAQLDVYLRGWYADMAWVSLGFRTNDAVVMGVGGQYGSFGLSYVYDITSTAASYLSPHSHEICLTYFVPRSTGFRSSSMNSRRILQRKRIVK
;
A
#
# COMPACT_ATOMS: atom_id res chain seq x y z
N MET A 1 11.18 55.53 9.88
CA MET A 1 11.73 54.59 8.87
C MET A 1 12.51 53.43 9.47
N LYS A 2 13.59 53.63 10.24
CA LYS A 2 14.39 52.52 10.81
C LYS A 2 13.58 51.52 11.65
N GLN A 3 12.68 51.99 12.52
CA GLN A 3 11.85 51.11 13.36
C GLN A 3 10.86 50.27 12.53
N PHE A 4 10.31 50.82 11.45
CA PHE A 4 9.40 50.10 10.55
C PHE A 4 10.11 48.99 9.75
N ILE A 5 11.35 49.27 9.32
CA ILE A 5 12.21 48.29 8.63
C ILE A 5 12.62 47.16 9.59
N LEU A 6 12.93 47.48 10.85
CA LEU A 6 13.23 46.48 11.89
C LEU A 6 12.02 45.60 12.21
N SER A 7 10.80 46.15 12.25
CA SER A 7 9.57 45.38 12.43
C SER A 7 9.29 44.44 11.26
N LEU A 8 9.52 44.89 10.02
CA LEU A 8 9.37 44.07 8.81
C LEU A 8 10.41 42.94 8.74
N LEU A 9 11.66 43.21 9.12
CA LEU A 9 12.71 42.19 9.23
C LEU A 9 12.41 41.18 10.34
N ALA A 10 11.91 41.62 11.50
CA ALA A 10 11.50 40.72 12.58
C ALA A 10 10.29 39.85 12.21
N LEU A 11 9.35 40.39 11.43
CA LEU A 11 8.21 39.64 10.92
C LEU A 11 8.62 38.63 9.83
N ALA A 12 9.53 39.02 8.92
CA ALA A 12 10.09 38.12 7.92
C ALA A 12 10.94 37.01 8.55
N LEU A 13 11.71 37.32 9.60
CA LEU A 13 12.48 36.34 10.38
C LEU A 13 11.54 35.43 11.21
N GLY A 14 10.45 35.98 11.74
CA GLY A 14 9.41 35.23 12.45
C GLY A 14 8.64 34.27 11.54
N LEU A 15 8.39 34.64 10.28
CA LEU A 15 7.82 33.75 9.26
C LEU A 15 8.83 32.70 8.77
N ALA A 16 10.13 33.03 8.74
CA ALA A 16 11.19 32.08 8.38
C ALA A 16 11.47 31.03 9.47
N LEU A 17 11.00 31.26 10.71
CA LEU A 17 11.15 30.34 11.85
C LEU A 17 10.01 29.30 11.95
N VAL A 18 9.00 29.36 11.09
CA VAL A 18 8.04 28.26 10.94
C VAL A 18 8.67 27.22 10.03
N ALA A 19 9.50 26.35 10.61
CA ALA A 19 10.02 25.19 9.90
C ALA A 19 8.83 24.37 9.39
N PRO A 20 8.77 24.00 8.09
CA PRO A 20 7.78 23.04 7.64
C PRO A 20 8.00 21.73 8.41
N GLU A 21 6.95 21.22 9.06
CA GLU A 21 7.01 19.89 9.65
C GLU A 21 7.33 18.87 8.54
N ALA A 22 8.49 18.24 8.62
CA ALA A 22 8.88 17.19 7.70
C ALA A 22 8.05 15.94 8.03
N HIS A 23 7.02 15.66 7.23
CA HIS A 23 6.27 14.41 7.34
C HIS A 23 7.02 13.29 6.60
N ALA A 24 7.69 12.43 7.35
CA ALA A 24 8.30 11.20 6.82
C ALA A 24 7.25 10.08 6.66
N GLN A 25 7.53 9.14 5.76
CA GLN A 25 6.66 7.97 5.52
C GLN A 25 7.23 6.75 6.24
N GLN A 26 6.43 6.10 7.09
CA GLN A 26 6.85 4.89 7.80
C GLN A 26 6.52 3.60 7.03
N LEU A 27 5.36 3.58 6.37
CA LEU A 27 4.94 2.51 5.49
C LEU A 27 5.29 2.86 4.05
N PHE A 28 5.91 1.91 3.36
CA PHE A 28 6.23 2.06 1.96
C PHE A 28 4.95 2.24 1.13
N ARG A 29 5.02 3.19 0.20
CA ARG A 29 3.87 3.71 -0.55
C ARG A 29 3.71 2.96 -1.85
N ARG A 30 2.45 2.68 -2.22
CA ARG A 30 2.09 1.98 -3.45
C ARG A 30 0.86 2.60 -4.09
N SER A 31 0.88 2.71 -5.41
CA SER A 31 -0.21 3.23 -6.22
C SER A 31 -1.15 2.13 -6.70
N GLN A 32 -0.68 0.88 -6.78
CA GLN A 32 -1.46 -0.22 -7.32
C GLN A 32 -2.21 -1.05 -6.28
N PHE A 33 -2.87 -0.39 -5.31
CA PHE A 33 -3.72 -1.12 -4.35
C PHE A 33 -4.88 -1.86 -5.02
N MET A 34 -5.31 -1.42 -6.22
CA MET A 34 -6.37 -2.06 -6.99
C MET A 34 -5.89 -3.29 -7.79
N THR A 35 -4.58 -3.39 -8.07
CA THR A 35 -3.99 -4.54 -8.76
C THR A 35 -3.62 -5.62 -7.76
N ASN A 36 -3.03 -5.23 -6.62
CA ASN A 36 -2.66 -6.15 -5.56
C ASN A 36 -3.22 -5.66 -4.20
N PRO A 37 -4.52 -5.90 -3.96
CA PRO A 37 -5.17 -5.39 -2.76
C PRO A 37 -4.75 -6.16 -1.50
N PHE A 38 -4.19 -7.38 -1.63
CA PHE A 38 -3.71 -8.20 -0.50
C PHE A 38 -2.65 -7.49 0.35
N LEU A 39 -1.78 -6.72 -0.30
CA LEU A 39 -0.79 -5.87 0.36
C LEU A 39 -1.39 -4.77 1.26
N SER A 40 -2.65 -4.42 1.02
CA SER A 40 -3.35 -3.38 1.76
C SER A 40 -4.17 -3.94 2.92
N ASN A 41 -4.69 -5.16 2.77
CA ASN A 41 -5.59 -5.78 3.74
C ASN A 41 -5.45 -7.33 3.74
N PRO A 42 -5.06 -7.96 4.87
CA PRO A 42 -4.87 -9.42 4.94
C PRO A 42 -6.18 -10.20 4.78
N ALA A 43 -7.36 -9.57 4.95
CA ALA A 43 -8.66 -10.22 4.75
C ALA A 43 -8.94 -10.62 3.29
N ILE A 44 -8.10 -10.18 2.34
CA ILE A 44 -8.17 -10.55 0.92
C ILE A 44 -7.58 -11.94 0.65
N ALA A 45 -6.82 -12.52 1.59
CA ALA A 45 -6.26 -13.84 1.39
C ALA A 45 -7.36 -14.84 0.99
N GLY A 46 -7.15 -15.54 -0.12
CA GLY A 46 -8.09 -16.56 -0.60
C GLY A 46 -9.46 -16.07 -1.09
N THR A 47 -9.64 -14.77 -1.36
CA THR A 47 -10.92 -14.26 -1.92
C THR A 47 -11.04 -14.42 -3.43
N LEU A 48 -9.93 -14.71 -4.12
CA LEU A 48 -9.90 -14.95 -5.56
C LEU A 48 -10.04 -16.45 -5.88
N PRO A 49 -10.66 -16.79 -7.02
CA PRO A 49 -10.79 -18.17 -7.47
C PRO A 49 -9.45 -18.77 -7.92
N GLU A 50 -8.49 -17.96 -8.35
CA GLU A 50 -7.11 -18.36 -8.62
C GLU A 50 -6.18 -18.09 -7.43
N THR A 51 -4.96 -18.64 -7.51
CA THR A 51 -3.86 -18.24 -6.62
C THR A 51 -3.02 -17.19 -7.35
N PRO A 52 -3.17 -15.88 -7.06
CA PRO A 52 -2.26 -14.88 -7.60
C PRO A 52 -0.90 -14.99 -6.93
N ILE A 53 0.16 -14.97 -7.74
CA ILE A 53 1.53 -14.72 -7.33
C ILE A 53 1.95 -13.42 -8.00
N THR A 54 2.16 -12.38 -7.21
CA THR A 54 2.39 -11.02 -7.70
C THR A 54 3.75 -10.51 -7.27
N MET A 55 4.56 -10.15 -8.25
CA MET A 55 5.80 -9.40 -8.08
C MET A 55 5.55 -7.94 -8.46
N GLN A 56 6.01 -7.02 -7.63
CA GLN A 56 5.88 -5.60 -7.85
C GLN A 56 7.18 -4.89 -7.53
N TYR A 57 7.57 -3.95 -8.39
CA TYR A 57 8.71 -3.08 -8.20
C TYR A 57 8.27 -1.63 -8.35
N ARG A 58 8.68 -0.78 -7.42
CA ARG A 58 8.44 0.65 -7.43
C ARG A 58 9.77 1.38 -7.27
N ASN A 59 10.00 2.36 -8.13
CA ASN A 59 11.07 3.33 -8.00
C ASN A 59 10.43 4.72 -7.84
N GLN A 60 10.67 5.37 -6.72
CA GLN A 60 10.01 6.59 -6.29
C GLN A 60 10.94 7.79 -6.44
N TRP A 61 10.41 8.88 -7.01
CA TRP A 61 11.18 10.10 -7.28
C TRP A 61 12.43 9.82 -8.13
N THR A 62 12.24 9.12 -9.24
CA THR A 62 13.31 8.61 -10.09
C THR A 62 14.17 9.73 -10.69
N GLY A 63 15.47 9.50 -10.85
CA GLY A 63 16.37 10.45 -11.52
C GLY A 63 17.55 10.93 -10.67
N PHE A 64 17.74 10.39 -9.46
CA PHE A 64 18.93 10.60 -8.64
C PHE A 64 19.39 9.30 -7.97
N GLU A 65 20.66 9.25 -7.58
CA GLU A 65 21.23 8.12 -6.85
C GLU A 65 20.65 8.03 -5.44
N GLY A 66 20.23 6.83 -5.03
CA GLY A 66 19.49 6.67 -3.78
C GLY A 66 18.03 7.15 -3.87
N ALA A 67 17.41 7.14 -5.06
CA ALA A 67 15.96 7.22 -5.17
C ALA A 67 15.33 6.04 -4.41
N PRO A 68 14.25 6.22 -3.62
CA PRO A 68 13.66 5.11 -2.88
C PRO A 68 13.12 4.00 -3.79
N GLU A 69 13.46 2.75 -3.45
CA GLU A 69 13.06 1.58 -4.22
C GLU A 69 12.39 0.54 -3.34
N THR A 70 11.27 -0.01 -3.81
CA THR A 70 10.56 -1.07 -3.12
C THR A 70 10.30 -2.23 -4.06
N MET A 71 10.69 -3.44 -3.66
CA MET A 71 10.34 -4.68 -4.34
C MET A 71 9.51 -5.56 -3.41
N THR A 72 8.41 -6.10 -3.93
CA THR A 72 7.57 -7.04 -3.19
C THR A 72 7.23 -8.27 -4.02
N LEU A 73 7.17 -9.41 -3.34
CA LEU A 73 6.62 -10.66 -3.85
C LEU A 73 5.52 -11.09 -2.89
N SER A 74 4.33 -11.34 -3.42
CA SER A 74 3.18 -11.75 -2.62
C SER A 74 2.43 -12.87 -3.29
N GLY A 75 1.76 -13.70 -2.50
CA GLY A 75 0.79 -14.64 -3.03
C GLY A 75 -0.18 -15.11 -1.97
N HIS A 76 -1.39 -15.44 -2.39
CA HIS A 76 -2.42 -15.95 -1.49
C HIS A 76 -3.33 -16.94 -2.20
N THR A 77 -3.93 -17.84 -1.44
CA THR A 77 -4.83 -18.86 -1.95
C THR A 77 -5.93 -19.18 -0.95
N ALA A 78 -7.08 -19.63 -1.45
CA ALA A 78 -8.13 -20.15 -0.60
C ALA A 78 -7.83 -21.59 -0.17
N LEU A 79 -8.13 -21.95 1.05
CA LEU A 79 -8.15 -23.30 1.56
C LEU A 79 -9.62 -23.75 1.75
N PRO A 80 -9.87 -25.04 2.01
CA PRO A 80 -11.19 -25.50 2.39
C PRO A 80 -11.73 -24.76 3.63
N ASN A 81 -13.05 -24.89 3.87
CA ASN A 81 -13.73 -24.32 5.04
C ASN A 81 -13.64 -22.79 5.15
N ARG A 82 -13.62 -22.10 4.00
CA ARG A 82 -13.63 -20.62 3.90
C ARG A 82 -12.40 -19.94 4.53
N VAL A 83 -11.30 -20.68 4.64
CA VAL A 83 -10.02 -20.15 5.11
C VAL A 83 -9.23 -19.64 3.91
N GLY A 84 -8.54 -18.51 4.04
CA GLY A 84 -7.52 -18.06 3.10
C GLY A 84 -6.16 -18.03 3.78
N VAL A 85 -5.09 -18.24 3.01
CA VAL A 85 -3.71 -18.07 3.49
C VAL A 85 -2.90 -17.32 2.44
N GLY A 86 -1.89 -16.59 2.88
CA GLY A 86 -0.99 -15.90 1.99
C GLY A 86 0.28 -15.42 2.68
N GLY A 87 1.22 -14.96 1.87
CA GLY A 87 2.45 -14.38 2.35
C GLY A 87 2.94 -13.25 1.47
N ILE A 88 3.73 -12.37 2.05
CA ILE A 88 4.38 -11.25 1.40
C ILE A 88 5.83 -11.25 1.85
N VAL A 89 6.75 -11.09 0.91
CA VAL A 89 8.16 -10.78 1.17
C VAL A 89 8.45 -9.47 0.47
N TYR A 90 9.18 -8.58 1.12
CA TYR A 90 9.53 -7.30 0.54
C TYR A 90 10.91 -6.82 0.99
N SER A 91 11.49 -6.00 0.13
CA SER A 91 12.67 -5.19 0.40
C SER A 91 12.33 -3.75 0.04
N ASP A 92 12.64 -2.83 0.94
CA ASP A 92 12.32 -1.42 0.84
C ASP A 92 13.56 -0.62 1.23
N ASP A 93 14.11 0.12 0.27
CA ASP A 93 15.30 0.97 0.43
C ASP A 93 14.84 2.43 0.36
N THR A 94 14.86 3.13 1.51
CA THR A 94 14.42 4.51 1.62
C THR A 94 15.61 5.46 1.48
N GLY A 95 16.27 5.39 0.33
CA GLY A 95 17.34 6.29 -0.07
C GLY A 95 18.73 5.97 0.46
N GLY A 96 19.05 4.67 0.55
CA GLY A 96 20.36 4.14 0.91
C GLY A 96 20.60 4.04 2.41
N ALA A 97 20.18 5.06 3.16
CA ALA A 97 20.38 5.16 4.61
C ALA A 97 19.59 4.10 5.39
N ILE A 98 18.30 3.95 5.09
CA ILE A 98 17.41 3.03 5.81
C ILE A 98 16.91 1.96 4.86
N LYS A 99 17.18 0.71 5.20
CA LYS A 99 16.68 -0.47 4.48
C LYS A 99 15.82 -1.30 5.40
N ARG A 100 14.72 -1.80 4.85
CA ARG A 100 13.79 -2.69 5.53
C ARG A 100 13.53 -3.91 4.66
N THR A 101 13.86 -5.08 5.17
CA THR A 101 13.43 -6.35 4.58
C THR A 101 12.42 -7.00 5.50
N GLY A 102 11.29 -7.44 4.95
CA GLY A 102 10.22 -8.00 5.75
C GLY A 102 9.59 -9.25 5.14
N ILE A 103 9.08 -10.09 6.02
CA ILE A 103 8.19 -11.19 5.69
C ILE A 103 6.90 -11.03 6.47
N GLU A 104 5.77 -11.25 5.80
CA GLU A 104 4.44 -11.23 6.38
C GLU A 104 3.73 -12.53 6.00
N LEU A 105 3.12 -13.18 6.98
CA LEU A 105 2.30 -14.37 6.79
C LEU A 105 0.91 -14.10 7.34
N GLY A 106 -0.10 -14.34 6.53
CA GLY A 106 -1.47 -13.98 6.82
C GLY A 106 -2.45 -15.11 6.59
N GLY A 107 -3.51 -15.10 7.38
CA GLY A 107 -4.68 -15.93 7.19
C GLY A 107 -5.95 -15.07 7.16
N SER A 108 -6.97 -15.57 6.47
CA SER A 108 -8.31 -15.00 6.50
C SER A 108 -9.36 -16.06 6.77
N TYR A 109 -10.51 -15.62 7.24
CA TYR A 109 -11.70 -16.43 7.38
C TYR A 109 -12.90 -15.67 6.80
N THR A 110 -13.59 -16.30 5.85
CA THR A 110 -14.73 -15.72 5.15
C THR A 110 -16.03 -16.29 5.67
N ILE A 111 -17.03 -15.44 5.85
CA ILE A 111 -18.39 -15.78 6.23
C ILE A 111 -19.31 -15.34 5.09
N ASP A 112 -19.94 -16.32 4.43
CA ASP A 112 -20.96 -16.03 3.42
C ASP A 112 -22.23 -15.51 4.10
N LEU A 113 -22.78 -14.41 3.59
CA LEU A 113 -24.05 -13.85 4.01
C LEU A 113 -25.19 -14.39 3.13
N ASN A 114 -26.44 -14.26 3.62
CA ASN A 114 -27.62 -14.77 2.92
C ASN A 114 -27.94 -14.01 1.61
N ASN A 115 -27.35 -12.83 1.41
CA ASN A 115 -27.63 -11.90 0.32
C ASN A 115 -26.58 -11.92 -0.81
N TYR A 116 -25.88 -13.04 -1.00
CA TYR A 116 -24.76 -13.20 -1.97
C TYR A 116 -23.48 -12.42 -1.63
N ASP A 117 -23.50 -11.65 -0.55
CA ASP A 117 -22.32 -10.98 -0.02
C ASP A 117 -21.50 -11.94 0.86
N ALA A 118 -20.26 -11.57 1.13
CA ALA A 118 -19.39 -12.25 2.08
C ALA A 118 -18.62 -11.24 2.92
N VAL A 119 -18.34 -11.60 4.18
CA VAL A 119 -17.48 -10.83 5.07
C VAL A 119 -16.24 -11.65 5.38
N ALA A 120 -15.06 -11.09 5.13
CA ALA A 120 -13.79 -11.72 5.46
C ALA A 120 -13.09 -10.97 6.58
N PHE A 121 -12.53 -11.73 7.51
CA PHE A 121 -11.64 -11.25 8.57
C PHE A 121 -10.24 -11.76 8.27
N GLY A 122 -9.24 -10.90 8.42
CA GLY A 122 -7.85 -11.21 8.17
C GLY A 122 -6.97 -10.87 9.35
N LEU A 123 -5.99 -11.72 9.61
CA LEU A 123 -4.91 -11.45 10.54
C LEU A 123 -3.60 -11.87 9.89
N SER A 124 -2.58 -11.03 10.00
CA SER A 124 -1.23 -11.38 9.60
C SER A 124 -0.22 -11.03 10.66
N LEU A 125 0.87 -11.79 10.67
CA LEU A 125 2.05 -11.59 11.48
C LEU A 125 3.19 -11.20 10.55
N MET A 126 3.94 -10.17 10.92
CA MET A 126 5.08 -9.70 10.15
C MET A 126 6.34 -9.66 10.99
N ALA A 127 7.48 -9.93 10.36
CA ALA A 127 8.80 -9.70 10.92
C ALA A 127 9.60 -8.82 9.96
N ASN A 128 10.21 -7.77 10.49
CA ASN A 128 11.03 -6.82 9.76
C ASN A 128 12.45 -6.85 10.29
N GLN A 129 13.41 -6.97 9.39
CA GLN A 129 14.79 -6.60 9.63
C GLN A 129 14.99 -5.17 9.14
N TRP A 130 15.40 -4.30 10.07
CA TRP A 130 15.82 -2.95 9.76
C TRP A 130 17.34 -2.90 9.69
N SER A 131 17.84 -2.10 8.77
CA SER A 131 19.24 -1.77 8.64
C SER A 131 19.33 -0.27 8.46
N PHE A 132 20.16 0.38 9.28
CA PHE A 132 20.50 1.78 9.14
C PHE A 132 21.99 1.87 8.88
N ASP A 133 22.35 2.36 7.70
CA ASP A 133 23.73 2.60 7.31
C ASP A 133 24.09 4.04 7.64
N ASN A 134 25.05 4.21 8.56
CA ASN A 134 25.55 5.51 8.99
C ASN A 134 26.71 6.03 8.11
N ASP A 135 27.06 5.34 7.01
CA ASP A 135 28.00 5.87 6.01
C ASP A 135 27.33 6.94 5.13
N LEU A 136 26.91 8.03 5.78
CA LEU A 136 26.17 9.14 5.18
C LEU A 136 27.04 10.40 5.15
N ASP A 137 26.91 11.17 4.08
CA ASP A 137 27.48 12.53 4.04
C ASP A 137 26.61 13.46 4.88
N VAL A 138 26.98 13.60 6.16
CA VAL A 138 26.21 14.31 7.17
C VAL A 138 26.75 15.72 7.40
N TRP A 139 25.85 16.68 7.59
CA TRP A 139 26.20 18.06 7.91
C TRP A 139 26.84 18.21 9.30
N ASP A 140 26.41 17.36 10.25
CA ASP A 140 26.94 17.30 11.61
C ASP A 140 27.55 15.92 11.85
N VAL A 141 28.88 15.86 11.81
CA VAL A 141 29.66 14.63 11.97
C VAL A 141 29.73 14.19 13.45
N GLU A 142 29.36 15.07 14.38
CA GLU A 142 29.36 14.79 15.82
C GLU A 142 27.93 14.55 16.36
N ASP A 143 26.92 14.36 15.49
CA ASP A 143 25.54 14.09 15.91
C ASP A 143 25.48 12.80 16.76
N PRO A 144 25.12 12.88 18.05
CA PRO A 144 25.01 11.72 18.93
C PRO A 144 23.96 10.69 18.47
N ALA A 145 23.07 11.06 17.55
CA ALA A 145 22.10 10.17 16.93
C ALA A 145 22.69 9.23 15.88
N LEU A 146 23.90 9.53 15.38
CA LEU A 146 24.60 8.74 14.37
C LEU A 146 25.73 7.98 15.05
N SER A 147 25.51 6.70 15.36
CA SER A 147 26.60 5.83 15.78
C SER A 147 27.41 5.39 14.56
N TYR A 148 28.73 5.41 14.64
CA TYR A 148 29.57 4.93 13.55
C TYR A 148 29.29 3.44 13.22
N GLY A 149 28.91 3.17 11.98
CA GLY A 149 28.68 1.81 11.45
C GLY A 149 27.21 1.46 11.20
N MET A 150 26.99 0.23 10.71
CA MET A 150 25.66 -0.27 10.36
C MET A 150 24.91 -0.75 11.61
N GLU A 151 23.76 -0.16 11.89
CA GLU A 151 22.84 -0.62 12.94
C GLU A 151 21.82 -1.59 12.33
N GLN A 152 21.53 -2.69 13.04
CA GLN A 152 20.55 -3.68 12.62
C GLN A 152 19.66 -4.08 13.77
N SER A 153 18.37 -4.20 13.48
CA SER A 153 17.37 -4.59 14.47
C SER A 153 16.29 -5.45 13.83
N VAL A 154 15.59 -6.23 14.65
CA VAL A 154 14.45 -7.05 14.23
C VAL A 154 13.23 -6.62 15.01
N SER A 155 12.13 -6.39 14.31
CA SER A 155 10.83 -6.07 14.91
C SER A 155 9.76 -7.04 14.42
N VAL A 156 8.78 -7.32 15.27
CA VAL A 156 7.66 -8.21 14.97
C VAL A 156 6.36 -7.46 15.25
N ASP A 157 5.46 -7.45 14.28
CA ASP A 157 4.16 -6.78 14.37
C ASP A 157 3.05 -7.64 13.78
N ALA A 158 1.81 -7.17 13.84
CA ALA A 158 0.67 -7.81 13.22
C ALA A 158 -0.19 -6.82 12.43
N HIS A 159 -1.00 -7.33 11.51
CA HIS A 159 -2.03 -6.54 10.84
C HIS A 159 -3.38 -7.18 11.02
N PHE A 160 -4.41 -6.36 11.17
CA PHE A 160 -5.81 -6.78 11.16
C PHE A 160 -6.50 -6.27 9.91
N GLY A 161 -7.43 -7.07 9.39
CA GLY A 161 -8.20 -6.77 8.20
C GLY A 161 -9.66 -7.19 8.33
N LEU A 162 -10.54 -6.38 7.74
CA LEU A 162 -11.93 -6.72 7.49
C LEU A 162 -12.27 -6.29 6.06
N MET A 163 -12.98 -7.15 5.34
CA MET A 163 -13.51 -6.84 4.02
C MET A 163 -14.94 -7.33 3.90
N VAL A 164 -15.76 -6.59 3.16
CA VAL A 164 -17.07 -7.01 2.68
C VAL A 164 -17.00 -7.08 1.17
N PHE A 165 -17.40 -8.22 0.62
CA PHE A 165 -17.39 -8.49 -0.81
C PHE A 165 -18.82 -8.75 -1.28
N SER A 166 -19.13 -8.26 -2.47
CA SER A 166 -20.33 -8.54 -3.24
C SER A 166 -19.94 -8.82 -4.69
N GLU A 167 -20.93 -9.04 -5.56
CA GLU A 167 -20.69 -9.21 -7.00
C GLU A 167 -20.16 -7.92 -7.65
N ALA A 168 -20.69 -6.76 -7.24
CA ALA A 168 -20.38 -5.47 -7.85
C ALA A 168 -19.44 -4.59 -7.01
N TYR A 169 -19.30 -4.83 -5.71
CA TYR A 169 -18.51 -3.97 -4.85
C TYR A 169 -17.66 -4.75 -3.86
N ALA A 170 -16.58 -4.12 -3.42
CA ALA A 170 -15.91 -4.51 -2.20
C ALA A 170 -15.50 -3.27 -1.44
N PHE A 171 -15.59 -3.34 -0.11
CA PHE A 171 -15.04 -2.33 0.77
C PHE A 171 -14.49 -2.98 2.01
N GLY A 172 -13.57 -2.30 2.69
CA GLY A 172 -12.99 -2.85 3.88
C GLY A 172 -12.12 -1.88 4.63
N PHE A 173 -11.64 -2.38 5.73
CA PHE A 173 -10.90 -1.67 6.74
C PHE A 173 -9.70 -2.52 7.15
N ALA A 174 -8.55 -1.88 7.34
CA ALA A 174 -7.36 -2.56 7.85
C ALA A 174 -6.64 -1.69 8.87
N ILE A 175 -6.00 -2.37 9.84
CA ILE A 175 -5.11 -1.77 10.83
C ILE A 175 -3.72 -2.37 10.64
N PRO A 176 -2.87 -1.75 9.81
CA PRO A 176 -1.45 -2.05 9.79
C PRO A 176 -0.77 -1.63 11.11
N HIS A 177 0.27 -2.36 11.49
CA HIS A 177 1.03 -2.22 12.75
C HIS A 177 0.13 -2.22 13.99
N LEU A 178 -0.65 -3.30 14.15
CA LEU A 178 -1.60 -3.47 15.24
C LEU A 178 -0.92 -3.43 16.63
N ILE A 179 0.30 -3.98 16.74
CA ILE A 179 1.04 -4.08 18.01
C ILE A 179 1.81 -2.78 18.31
N GLN A 180 2.16 -2.00 17.29
CA GLN A 180 3.03 -0.83 17.37
C GLN A 180 4.43 -1.14 17.87
N SER A 181 5.03 -2.19 17.29
CA SER A 181 6.36 -2.64 17.68
C SER A 181 7.40 -1.55 17.46
N SER A 182 8.34 -1.45 18.40
CA SER A 182 9.53 -0.61 18.21
C SER A 182 10.34 -1.16 17.04
N THR A 183 10.89 -0.26 16.23
CA THR A 183 11.85 -0.62 15.19
C THR A 183 13.15 -1.11 15.80
N GLY A 184 13.44 -0.79 17.07
CA GLY A 184 14.68 -1.17 17.74
C GLY A 184 15.91 -0.38 17.26
N LEU A 185 15.73 0.61 16.39
CA LEU A 185 16.74 1.61 16.04
C LEU A 185 16.61 2.75 17.07
N GLU A 186 17.49 2.76 18.06
CA GLU A 186 17.48 3.75 19.14
C GLU A 186 18.52 4.85 18.87
N THR A 187 18.03 6.08 18.67
CA THR A 187 18.86 7.29 18.66
C THR A 187 19.30 7.60 20.10
N SER A 188 20.49 7.12 20.48
CA SER A 188 21.31 7.57 21.63
C SER A 188 20.84 7.26 23.07
N THR A 189 21.83 7.11 23.96
CA THR A 189 21.74 6.87 25.43
C THR A 189 21.22 8.05 26.26
N ILE A 190 20.65 9.08 25.63
CA ILE A 190 20.12 10.24 26.35
C ILE A 190 18.78 9.86 26.99
N GLN A 191 18.73 9.94 28.32
CA GLN A 191 17.53 9.74 29.13
C GLN A 191 16.35 10.55 28.55
N GLY A 192 15.36 9.85 27.98
CA GLY A 192 14.19 10.46 27.33
C GLY A 192 14.01 10.13 25.85
N GLY A 193 14.83 9.24 25.27
CA GLY A 193 14.77 8.81 23.87
C GLY A 193 13.35 8.56 23.35
N LEU A 194 13.03 9.18 22.21
CA LEU A 194 11.78 8.96 21.49
C LEU A 194 11.82 7.54 20.91
N ASP A 195 10.99 6.66 21.44
CA ASP A 195 10.89 5.28 20.96
C ASP A 195 10.39 5.28 19.51
N ASN A 196 11.24 4.81 18.58
CA ASN A 196 10.94 4.74 17.15
C ASN A 196 9.97 3.59 16.90
N LYS A 197 8.69 3.85 17.17
CA LYS A 197 7.60 2.87 17.07
C LYS A 197 6.96 2.88 15.70
N GLN A 198 6.57 1.69 15.27
CA GLN A 198 5.70 1.55 14.11
C GLN A 198 4.27 1.98 14.48
N VAL A 199 3.92 3.27 14.31
CA VAL A 199 2.60 3.75 14.73
C VAL A 199 1.47 3.05 13.96
N ARG A 200 0.30 2.92 14.59
CA ARG A 200 -0.88 2.34 13.94
C ARG A 200 -1.31 3.19 12.76
N HIS A 201 -1.62 2.52 11.67
CA HIS A 201 -2.30 3.11 10.54
C HIS A 201 -3.73 2.57 10.49
N PHE A 202 -4.64 3.38 9.97
CA PHE A 202 -6.00 2.98 9.66
C PHE A 202 -6.21 3.17 8.16
N ARG A 203 -6.64 2.11 7.48
CA ARG A 203 -6.92 2.12 6.05
C ARG A 203 -8.39 1.80 5.82
N PHE A 204 -9.03 2.58 4.96
CA PHE A 204 -10.36 2.27 4.45
C PHE A 204 -10.26 2.20 2.94
N MET A 205 -10.67 1.09 2.35
CA MET A 205 -10.63 0.91 0.90
C MET A 205 -11.98 0.50 0.38
N GLY A 206 -12.26 0.85 -0.86
CA GLY A 206 -13.42 0.32 -1.57
C GLY A 206 -13.35 0.53 -3.05
N HIS A 207 -14.09 -0.28 -3.79
CA HIS A 207 -14.29 -0.14 -5.22
C HIS A 207 -15.69 -0.65 -5.61
N TYR A 208 -16.18 -0.15 -6.73
CA TYR A 208 -17.45 -0.57 -7.32
C TYR A 208 -17.26 -0.81 -8.82
N LYS A 209 -17.62 -1.98 -9.32
CA LYS A 209 -17.60 -2.32 -10.75
C LYS A 209 -18.96 -2.03 -11.37
N TYR A 210 -19.00 -1.04 -12.25
CA TYR A 210 -20.18 -0.66 -13.02
C TYR A 210 -20.05 -1.18 -14.46
N GLN A 211 -20.87 -2.16 -14.82
CA GLN A 211 -20.94 -2.69 -16.19
C GLN A 211 -21.67 -1.71 -17.10
N VAL A 212 -20.94 -1.03 -17.98
CA VAL A 212 -21.51 -0.08 -18.95
C VAL A 212 -22.07 -0.82 -20.18
N SER A 213 -21.35 -1.83 -20.65
CA SER A 213 -21.75 -2.73 -21.74
C SER A 213 -21.05 -4.07 -21.55
N ASN A 214 -21.32 -5.08 -22.37
CA ASN A 214 -20.70 -6.41 -22.22
C ASN A 214 -19.16 -6.36 -22.21
N ASP A 215 -18.55 -5.41 -22.92
CA ASP A 215 -17.10 -5.31 -23.06
C ASP A 215 -16.49 -4.18 -22.23
N PHE A 216 -17.28 -3.37 -21.53
CA PHE A 216 -16.78 -2.20 -20.80
C PHE A 216 -17.26 -2.15 -19.36
N ILE A 217 -16.31 -2.07 -18.43
CA ILE A 217 -16.54 -1.91 -16.99
C ILE A 217 -15.82 -0.66 -16.52
N ILE A 218 -16.50 0.17 -15.75
CA ILE A 218 -15.90 1.30 -15.05
C ILE A 218 -15.81 0.96 -13.56
N GLU A 219 -14.64 1.16 -12.98
CA GLU A 219 -14.33 0.81 -11.60
C GLU A 219 -13.77 2.03 -10.86
N PRO A 220 -14.65 2.88 -10.28
CA PRO A 220 -14.24 3.83 -9.26
C PRO A 220 -13.76 3.12 -8.01
N SER A 221 -12.66 3.61 -7.45
CA SER A 221 -12.01 3.07 -6.27
C SER A 221 -11.49 4.20 -5.38
N ALA A 222 -11.47 3.96 -4.08
CA ALA A 222 -10.91 4.90 -3.12
C ALA A 222 -10.13 4.17 -2.02
N LEU A 223 -9.08 4.82 -1.53
CA LEU A 223 -8.29 4.38 -0.39
C LEU A 223 -7.98 5.59 0.50
N VAL A 224 -8.50 5.54 1.73
CA VAL A 224 -8.20 6.51 2.78
C VAL A 224 -7.16 5.93 3.72
N ARG A 225 -6.12 6.71 4.03
CA ARG A 225 -5.09 6.37 5.01
C ARG A 225 -5.08 7.43 6.11
N VAL A 226 -5.19 6.98 7.35
CA VAL A 226 -5.17 7.83 8.54
C VAL A 226 -4.12 7.30 9.51
N THR A 227 -3.44 8.20 10.20
CA THR A 227 -2.49 7.87 11.26
C THR A 227 -2.72 8.80 12.45
N GLU A 228 -2.11 8.48 13.59
CA GLU A 228 -2.16 9.35 14.78
C GLU A 228 -1.26 10.60 14.64
N ARG A 229 -0.37 10.63 13.63
CA ARG A 229 0.73 11.61 13.54
C ARG A 229 0.70 12.46 12.26
N THR A 230 0.03 12.00 11.21
CA THR A 230 0.00 12.66 9.90
C THR A 230 -1.43 12.92 9.43
N PRO A 231 -1.65 13.98 8.62
CA PRO A 231 -2.96 14.26 8.05
C PRO A 231 -3.52 13.08 7.26
N ALA A 232 -4.85 12.94 7.28
CA ALA A 232 -5.51 11.93 6.47
C ALA A 232 -5.21 12.12 4.98
N GLN A 233 -4.96 11.03 4.28
CA GLN A 233 -4.71 11.02 2.85
C GLN A 233 -5.78 10.22 2.14
N LEU A 234 -6.30 10.79 1.06
CA LEU A 234 -7.28 10.16 0.20
C LEU A 234 -6.68 9.95 -1.19
N ASP A 235 -6.74 8.72 -1.66
CA ASP A 235 -6.48 8.35 -3.04
C ASP A 235 -7.82 7.95 -3.69
N VAL A 236 -8.15 8.54 -4.82
CA VAL A 236 -9.29 8.17 -5.66
C VAL A 236 -8.78 7.75 -7.01
N TYR A 237 -9.29 6.65 -7.54
CA TYR A 237 -8.96 6.13 -8.85
C TYR A 237 -10.23 5.83 -9.64
N LEU A 238 -10.13 5.97 -10.95
CA LEU A 238 -11.12 5.53 -11.91
C LEU A 238 -10.41 4.61 -12.90
N ARG A 239 -10.77 3.33 -12.91
CA ARG A 239 -10.23 2.33 -13.83
C ARG A 239 -11.30 1.92 -14.85
N GLY A 240 -10.99 2.00 -16.13
CA GLY A 240 -11.83 1.50 -17.21
C GLY A 240 -11.27 0.21 -17.77
N TRP A 241 -12.04 -0.88 -17.70
CA TRP A 241 -11.70 -2.16 -18.29
C TRP A 241 -12.35 -2.33 -19.66
N TYR A 242 -11.65 -3.02 -20.55
CA TYR A 242 -12.10 -3.45 -21.85
C TYR A 242 -11.96 -4.97 -22.00
N ALA A 243 -13.06 -5.64 -22.33
CA ALA A 243 -13.18 -7.08 -22.57
C ALA A 243 -12.57 -7.96 -21.45
N ASP A 244 -12.66 -7.51 -20.19
CA ASP A 244 -12.03 -8.13 -19.02
C ASP A 244 -10.52 -8.43 -19.18
N MET A 245 -9.88 -7.78 -20.15
CA MET A 245 -8.51 -8.08 -20.57
C MET A 245 -7.60 -6.89 -20.36
N ALA A 246 -7.97 -5.70 -20.81
CA ALA A 246 -7.12 -4.52 -20.72
C ALA A 246 -7.79 -3.45 -19.85
N TRP A 247 -7.00 -2.63 -19.18
CA TRP A 247 -7.51 -1.50 -18.43
C TRP A 247 -6.59 -0.29 -18.50
N VAL A 248 -7.20 0.87 -18.38
CA VAL A 248 -6.54 2.16 -18.14
C VAL A 248 -7.08 2.76 -16.86
N SER A 249 -6.26 3.51 -16.13
CA SER A 249 -6.69 4.18 -14.92
C SER A 249 -6.13 5.59 -14.80
N LEU A 250 -6.95 6.45 -14.18
CA LEU A 250 -6.55 7.76 -13.71
C LEU A 250 -6.81 7.83 -12.22
N GLY A 251 -5.88 8.41 -11.48
CA GLY A 251 -5.94 8.55 -10.04
C GLY A 251 -5.54 9.94 -9.60
N PHE A 252 -6.12 10.37 -8.50
CA PHE A 252 -5.76 11.58 -7.81
C PHE A 252 -5.50 11.25 -6.34
N ARG A 253 -4.32 11.65 -5.87
CA ARG A 253 -3.91 11.51 -4.48
C ARG A 253 -3.80 12.88 -3.85
N THR A 254 -4.62 13.10 -2.84
CA THR A 254 -4.73 14.39 -2.15
C THR A 254 -3.37 14.77 -1.56
N ASN A 255 -2.92 15.99 -1.87
CA ASN A 255 -1.64 16.56 -1.44
C ASN A 255 -0.42 15.69 -1.80
N ASP A 256 -0.50 14.87 -2.84
CA ASP A 256 0.65 14.05 -3.26
C ASP A 256 0.84 13.99 -4.77
N ALA A 257 -0.06 13.36 -5.52
CA ALA A 257 0.22 13.02 -6.91
C ALA A 257 -1.02 12.85 -7.78
N VAL A 258 -0.86 13.11 -9.07
CA VAL A 258 -1.72 12.55 -10.12
C VAL A 258 -1.12 11.24 -10.58
N VAL A 259 -1.96 10.22 -10.77
CA VAL A 259 -1.52 8.86 -11.08
C VAL A 259 -2.17 8.40 -12.36
N MET A 260 -1.39 7.83 -13.27
CA MET A 260 -1.89 7.24 -14.51
C MET A 260 -1.45 5.79 -14.58
N GLY A 261 -2.34 4.92 -15.03
CA GLY A 261 -2.08 3.49 -15.09
C GLY A 261 -2.58 2.85 -16.37
N VAL A 262 -1.87 1.81 -16.78
CA VAL A 262 -2.31 0.89 -17.82
C VAL A 262 -1.94 -0.52 -17.40
N GLY A 263 -2.78 -1.48 -17.75
CA GLY A 263 -2.46 -2.87 -17.52
C GLY A 263 -3.46 -3.78 -18.19
N GLY A 264 -3.31 -5.06 -17.89
CA GLY A 264 -4.22 -6.06 -18.39
C GLY A 264 -3.85 -7.45 -17.91
N GLN A 265 -4.72 -8.38 -18.24
CA GLN A 265 -4.57 -9.80 -18.00
C GLN A 265 -4.82 -10.55 -19.31
N TYR A 266 -3.89 -11.45 -19.64
CA TYR A 266 -4.02 -12.36 -20.77
C TYR A 266 -3.68 -13.77 -20.32
N GLY A 267 -4.66 -14.67 -20.39
CA GLY A 267 -4.54 -16.02 -19.84
C GLY A 267 -4.24 -15.98 -18.34
N SER A 268 -3.17 -16.67 -17.93
CA SER A 268 -2.69 -16.73 -16.54
C SER A 268 -1.75 -15.59 -16.14
N PHE A 269 -1.50 -14.60 -17.00
CA PHE A 269 -0.56 -13.52 -16.71
C PHE A 269 -1.27 -12.17 -16.68
N GLY A 270 -0.98 -11.37 -15.66
CA GLY A 270 -1.34 -9.96 -15.57
C GLY A 270 -0.10 -9.09 -15.56
N LEU A 271 -0.11 -8.00 -16.32
CA LEU A 271 0.94 -6.98 -16.31
C LEU A 271 0.31 -5.62 -16.15
N SER A 272 0.89 -4.78 -15.32
CA SER A 272 0.47 -3.39 -15.21
C SER A 272 1.60 -2.47 -14.85
N TYR A 273 1.45 -1.24 -15.29
CA TYR A 273 2.38 -0.16 -15.09
C TYR A 273 1.61 1.08 -14.65
N VAL A 274 2.12 1.72 -13.61
CA VAL A 274 1.58 2.96 -13.07
C VAL A 274 2.69 3.99 -12.96
N TYR A 275 2.33 5.22 -13.27
CA TYR A 275 3.19 6.38 -13.23
C TYR A 275 2.56 7.45 -12.35
N ASP A 276 3.30 7.86 -11.33
CA ASP A 276 2.90 8.95 -10.44
C ASP A 276 3.65 10.23 -10.84
N ILE A 277 2.90 11.33 -10.91
CA ILE A 277 3.44 12.69 -11.00
C ILE A 277 3.18 13.37 -9.65
N THR A 278 4.22 13.41 -8.83
CA THR A 278 4.21 13.97 -7.47
C THR A 278 4.31 15.49 -7.50
N SER A 279 3.49 16.17 -6.70
CA SER A 279 3.43 17.63 -6.51
C SER A 279 3.85 18.07 -5.10
N THR A 280 4.40 17.17 -4.28
CA THR A 280 4.90 17.49 -2.92
C THR A 280 6.28 18.13 -2.97
N ALA A 281 6.85 18.48 -1.80
CA ALA A 281 8.23 18.94 -1.70
C ALA A 281 9.24 17.96 -2.31
N ALA A 282 8.93 16.66 -2.40
CA ALA A 282 9.80 15.70 -3.08
C ALA A 282 9.92 15.95 -4.60
N SER A 283 8.99 16.71 -5.20
CA SER A 283 9.10 17.15 -6.60
C SER A 283 10.31 18.04 -6.87
N TYR A 284 10.91 18.66 -5.85
CA TYR A 284 12.17 19.40 -6.00
C TYR A 284 13.34 18.50 -6.41
N LEU A 285 13.34 17.23 -6.01
CA LEU A 285 14.32 16.24 -6.45
C LEU A 285 13.87 15.59 -7.76
N SER A 286 12.70 14.96 -7.72
CA SER A 286 12.04 14.44 -8.92
C SER A 286 10.54 14.20 -8.68
N PRO A 287 9.66 14.68 -9.57
CA PRO A 287 8.24 14.43 -9.47
C PRO A 287 7.82 13.04 -9.97
N HIS A 288 8.74 12.21 -10.47
CA HIS A 288 8.39 11.03 -11.26
C HIS A 288 8.53 9.75 -10.44
N SER A 289 7.49 8.92 -10.37
CA SER A 289 7.61 7.56 -9.80
C SER A 289 7.03 6.51 -10.74
N HIS A 290 7.69 5.37 -10.82
CA HIS A 290 7.30 4.26 -11.69
C HIS A 290 7.00 3.02 -10.85
N GLU A 291 5.89 2.36 -11.13
CA GLU A 291 5.49 1.12 -10.46
C GLU A 291 5.06 0.09 -11.50
N ILE A 292 5.76 -1.05 -11.55
CA ILE A 292 5.45 -2.18 -12.41
C ILE A 292 5.00 -3.36 -11.56
N CYS A 293 4.00 -4.09 -12.05
CA CYS A 293 3.43 -5.24 -11.37
C CYS A 293 3.18 -6.38 -12.37
N LEU A 294 3.72 -7.55 -12.06
CA LEU A 294 3.53 -8.79 -12.80
C LEU A 294 2.82 -9.79 -11.89
N THR A 295 1.70 -10.32 -12.33
CA THR A 295 0.93 -11.33 -11.61
C THR A 295 0.83 -12.60 -12.44
N TYR A 296 1.12 -13.74 -11.83
CA TYR A 296 0.80 -15.05 -12.38
C TYR A 296 -0.37 -15.65 -11.60
N PHE A 297 -1.47 -15.91 -12.29
CA PHE A 297 -2.68 -16.54 -11.76
C PHE A 297 -2.58 -18.05 -11.97
N VAL A 298 -2.25 -18.77 -10.89
CA VAL A 298 -2.23 -20.23 -10.94
C VAL A 298 -3.68 -20.73 -10.95
N PRO A 299 -4.12 -21.43 -12.02
CA PRO A 299 -5.46 -22.00 -12.05
C PRO A 299 -5.58 -23.07 -10.96
N ARG A 300 -6.69 -23.05 -10.24
CA ARG A 300 -6.98 -24.14 -9.30
C ARG A 300 -7.63 -25.29 -10.04
N SER A 301 -6.95 -26.43 -10.06
CA SER A 301 -7.54 -27.70 -10.49
C SER A 301 -8.83 -27.93 -9.71
N THR A 302 -9.93 -28.11 -10.43
CA THR A 302 -11.23 -28.50 -9.91
C THR A 302 -11.15 -29.89 -9.27
N GLY A 303 -10.60 -29.96 -8.07
CA GLY A 303 -10.67 -31.10 -7.16
C GLY A 303 -11.02 -30.52 -5.80
N PHE A 304 -12.06 -31.04 -5.18
CA PHE A 304 -12.73 -30.50 -3.98
C PHE A 304 -13.70 -29.36 -4.30
N ARG A 305 -14.99 -29.70 -4.28
CA ARG A 305 -16.12 -28.77 -4.38
C ARG A 305 -15.95 -27.68 -3.32
N SER A 306 -15.38 -26.55 -3.71
CA SER A 306 -15.64 -25.30 -3.04
C SER A 306 -17.10 -24.97 -3.31
N SER A 307 -17.94 -25.10 -2.30
CA SER A 307 -19.24 -24.44 -2.30
C SER A 307 -19.11 -22.96 -1.92
N SER A 308 -17.91 -22.37 -1.94
CA SER A 308 -17.73 -20.92 -1.85
C SER A 308 -17.82 -20.34 -3.26
N MET A 309 -18.88 -19.58 -3.50
CA MET A 309 -19.25 -18.96 -4.77
C MET A 309 -19.56 -19.99 -5.87
N ASN A 310 -20.84 -20.37 -5.95
CA ASN A 310 -21.41 -21.05 -7.11
C ASN A 310 -21.22 -20.21 -8.37
N SER A 311 -20.08 -20.35 -9.07
CA SER A 311 -19.89 -19.85 -10.44
C SER A 311 -20.93 -20.45 -11.41
N ARG A 312 -21.58 -21.56 -11.02
CA ARG A 312 -22.70 -22.17 -11.76
C ARG A 312 -24.05 -21.48 -11.62
N ARG A 313 -24.23 -20.48 -10.73
CA ARG A 313 -25.42 -19.61 -10.75
C ARG A 313 -25.27 -18.39 -11.67
N ILE A 314 -24.07 -18.14 -12.20
CA ILE A 314 -23.69 -16.92 -12.91
C ILE A 314 -24.14 -16.88 -14.39
N LEU A 315 -24.68 -17.98 -14.96
CA LEU A 315 -25.09 -18.00 -16.38
C LEU A 315 -26.54 -18.39 -16.68
N GLN A 316 -27.45 -18.29 -15.70
CA GLN A 316 -28.89 -18.39 -16.01
C GLN A 316 -29.72 -17.43 -15.16
N ARG A 317 -29.81 -16.18 -15.62
CA ARG A 317 -31.09 -15.46 -15.79
C ARG A 317 -30.84 -14.09 -16.42
N LYS A 318 -31.18 -13.98 -17.71
CA LYS A 318 -31.59 -12.72 -18.31
C LYS A 318 -32.70 -12.14 -17.42
N ARG A 319 -32.39 -11.14 -16.61
CA ARG A 319 -33.45 -10.30 -16.01
C ARG A 319 -33.49 -9.00 -16.77
N ILE A 320 -34.37 -9.00 -17.76
CA ILE A 320 -35.01 -7.80 -18.28
C ILE A 320 -35.59 -7.07 -17.06
N VAL A 321 -35.16 -5.84 -16.83
CA VAL A 321 -35.88 -4.90 -15.97
C VAL A 321 -36.30 -3.76 -16.89
N LYS A 322 -37.62 -3.58 -16.97
CA LYS A 322 -38.29 -2.44 -17.60
C LYS A 322 -37.98 -1.16 -16.84
#